data_AF-A0A920S4B8-F1
#
_entry.id   AF-A0A920S4B8-F1
#
_cell.length_a   1.000
_cell.length_b   1.000
_cell.length_c   1.000
_cell.angle_alpha   90.00
_cell.angle_beta   90.00
_cell.angle_gamma   90.00
#
_symmetry.space_group_name_H-M   'P 1'
#
loop_
_entity.id
_entity.type
_entity.pdbx_description
1 polymer ?
#
loop_
_entity_poly.entity_id
_entity_poly.type
_entity_poly.pdbx_seq_one_letter_code
_entity_poly.pdbx_strand_id
1 'polypeptide(L)' 'MELLAQRKHRQHEIDDGKKPDFLNDTKSIRDGDWEVAPLPSDLQDRRVEITGPVDRKMVINALNAPVKKIHG' A
#
# COMPACT_ATOMS: atom_id res chain seq x y z
N MET A 1 -1.89 18.40 -7.64
CA MET A 1 -3.34 18.49 -7.93
C MET A 1 -3.78 17.59 -9.07
N GLU A 2 -2.95 17.35 -10.09
CA GLU A 2 -3.26 16.52 -11.26
C GLU A 2 -3.76 15.11 -10.93
N LEU A 3 -3.06 14.37 -10.05
CA LEU A 3 -3.49 13.01 -9.65
C LEU A 3 -4.88 12.99 -9.00
N LEU A 4 -5.25 14.04 -8.26
CA LEU A 4 -6.58 14.14 -7.66
C LEU A 4 -7.66 14.38 -8.72
N ALA A 5 -7.36 15.13 -9.77
CA ALA A 5 -8.25 15.32 -10.92
C ALA A 5 -8.43 14.01 -11.71
N GLN A 6 -7.35 13.27 -11.96
CA GLN A 6 -7.41 11.97 -12.63
C GLN A 6 -8.25 10.96 -11.84
N ARG A 7 -8.17 10.96 -10.49
CA ARG A 7 -9.03 10.12 -9.63
C ARG A 7 -10.52 10.43 -9.84
N LYS A 8 -10.90 11.72 -9.91
CA LYS A 8 -12.30 12.12 -10.17
C LYS A 8 -12.76 11.65 -11.55
N HIS A 9 -11.93 11.83 -12.57
CA HIS A 9 -12.25 11.40 -13.92
C HIS A 9 -12.44 9.87 -13.99
N ARG A 10 -11.53 9.10 -13.37
CA ARG A 10 -11.63 7.64 -13.33
C ARG A 10 -12.88 7.16 -12.59
N GLN A 11 -13.27 7.86 -11.51
CA GLN A 11 -14.50 7.54 -10.78
C GLN A 11 -15.74 7.72 -11.68
N HIS A 12 -15.82 8.81 -12.44
CA HIS A 12 -16.93 9.04 -13.38
C HIS A 12 -17.05 7.90 -14.41
N GLU A 13 -15.93 7.44 -14.99
CA GLU A 13 -15.98 6.31 -15.91
C GLU A 13 -16.51 5.02 -15.26
N ILE A 14 -16.15 4.77 -13.99
CA ILE A 14 -16.64 3.61 -13.23
C ILE A 14 -18.14 3.73 -12.98
N ASP A 15 -18.60 4.92 -12.60
CA ASP A 15 -20.01 5.22 -12.37
C ASP A 15 -20.84 5.05 -13.66
N ASP A 16 -20.25 5.35 -14.82
CA ASP A 16 -20.82 5.10 -16.16
C ASP A 16 -20.78 3.62 -16.59
N GLY A 17 -20.33 2.72 -15.71
CA GLY A 17 -20.36 1.27 -15.91
C GLY A 17 -19.05 0.64 -16.38
N LYS A 18 -17.97 1.42 -16.57
CA LYS A 18 -16.64 0.88 -16.91
C LYS A 18 -15.97 0.29 -15.67
N LYS A 19 -16.17 -1.01 -15.46
CA LYS A 19 -15.55 -1.76 -14.36
C LYS A 19 -14.01 -1.67 -14.39
N PRO A 20 -13.34 -1.64 -13.23
CA PRO A 20 -11.90 -1.80 -13.17
C PRO A 20 -11.46 -3.15 -13.76
N ASP A 21 -10.42 -3.12 -14.58
CA ASP A 21 -9.79 -4.30 -15.17
C ASP A 21 -8.30 -4.01 -15.40
N PHE A 22 -7.52 -5.05 -15.74
CA PHE A 22 -6.12 -4.93 -16.05
C PHE A 22 -5.87 -4.08 -17.30
N LEU A 23 -4.94 -3.14 -17.20
CA LEU A 23 -4.52 -2.33 -18.34
C LEU A 23 -3.70 -3.19 -19.31
N ASN A 24 -4.05 -3.16 -20.60
CA ASN A 24 -3.29 -3.86 -21.63
C ASN A 24 -1.87 -3.31 -21.77
N ASP A 25 -1.72 -1.99 -21.64
CA ASP A 25 -0.44 -1.30 -21.84
C ASP A 25 0.63 -1.70 -20.81
N THR A 26 0.22 -2.20 -19.63
CA THR A 26 1.14 -2.67 -18.58
C THR A 26 1.30 -4.19 -18.57
N LYS A 27 0.81 -4.91 -19.58
CA LYS A 27 0.91 -6.37 -19.68
C LYS A 27 2.37 -6.84 -19.69
N SER A 28 3.24 -6.18 -20.44
CA SER A 28 4.67 -6.52 -20.50
C SER A 28 5.39 -6.42 -19.15
N ILE A 29 4.92 -5.53 -18.26
CA ILE A 29 5.44 -5.40 -16.90
C ILE A 29 4.96 -6.56 -16.03
N ARG A 30 3.68 -6.95 -16.16
CA ARG A 30 3.11 -8.08 -15.37
C ARG A 30 3.69 -9.43 -15.78
N ASP A 31 3.92 -9.62 -17.07
CA ASP A 31 4.41 -10.87 -17.65
C ASP A 31 5.95 -10.91 -17.69
N GLY A 32 6.62 -9.83 -17.28
CA GLY A 32 8.08 -9.71 -17.26
C GLY A 32 8.71 -10.39 -16.05
N ASP A 33 9.96 -10.81 -16.18
CA ASP A 33 10.76 -11.41 -15.11
C ASP A 33 11.53 -10.31 -14.37
N TRP A 34 10.96 -9.81 -13.27
CA TRP A 34 11.58 -8.79 -12.42
C TRP A 34 11.20 -9.00 -10.96
N GLU A 35 12.10 -8.56 -10.08
CA GLU A 35 11.87 -8.54 -8.64
C GLU A 35 12.10 -7.14 -8.09
N VAL A 36 11.49 -6.85 -6.95
CA VAL A 36 11.79 -5.62 -6.19
C VAL A 36 13.23 -5.67 -5.67
N ALA A 37 13.78 -4.51 -5.30
CA ALA A 37 15.08 -4.45 -4.66
C ALA A 37 15.14 -5.31 -3.38
N PRO A 38 16.33 -5.84 -3.01
CA PRO A 38 16.49 -6.66 -1.81
C PRO A 38 15.92 -6.01 -0.55
N LEU A 39 15.20 -6.80 0.24
CA LEU A 39 14.58 -6.35 1.49
C LEU A 39 15.63 -6.26 2.62
N PRO A 40 15.69 -5.14 3.37
CA PRO A 40 16.45 -5.05 4.62
C PRO A 40 16.01 -6.11 5.64
N SER A 41 16.93 -6.57 6.50
CA SER A 41 16.70 -7.71 7.42
C SER A 41 15.54 -7.50 8.40
N ASP A 42 15.31 -6.26 8.82
CA ASP A 42 14.21 -5.88 9.72
C ASP A 42 12.82 -5.93 9.04
N LEU A 43 12.75 -5.93 7.71
CA LEU A 43 11.50 -6.04 6.97
C LEU A 43 11.17 -7.47 6.53
N GLN A 44 12.04 -8.45 6.82
CA GLN A 44 11.84 -9.85 6.41
C GLN A 44 10.79 -10.57 7.28
N ASP A 45 10.67 -10.24 8.57
CA ASP A 45 9.65 -10.78 9.48
C ASP A 45 8.61 -9.72 9.85
N ARG A 46 7.46 -9.73 9.15
CA ARG A 46 6.32 -8.82 9.34
C ARG A 46 5.04 -9.54 9.79
N ARG A 47 5.17 -10.68 10.48
CA ARG A 47 4.02 -11.57 10.81
C ARG A 47 2.90 -10.90 11.60
N VAL A 48 3.21 -9.88 12.39
CA VAL A 48 2.22 -9.08 13.12
C VAL A 48 2.60 -7.61 13.02
N GLU A 49 1.64 -6.79 12.59
CA GLU A 49 1.75 -5.34 12.48
C GLU A 49 0.64 -4.66 13.27
N ILE A 50 0.98 -3.60 14.00
CA ILE A 50 0.00 -2.77 14.72
C ILE A 50 -0.19 -1.45 13.97
N THR A 51 -1.44 -1.04 13.83
CA THR A 51 -1.82 0.31 13.41
C THR A 51 -2.44 1.07 14.58
N GLY A 52 -2.17 2.36 14.69
CA GLY A 52 -2.69 3.20 15.76
C GLY A 52 -2.39 4.68 15.56
N PRO A 53 -3.08 5.57 16.27
CA PRO A 53 -2.83 7.00 16.15
C PRO A 53 -1.44 7.37 16.68
N VAL A 54 -0.85 8.44 16.13
CA VAL A 54 0.48 8.96 16.51
C VAL A 54 0.54 9.62 17.90
N ASP A 55 -0.50 9.44 18.73
CA ASP A 55 -0.49 9.94 20.10
C ASP A 55 0.64 9.31 20.91
N ARG A 56 1.31 10.12 21.74
CA ARG A 56 2.52 9.71 22.47
C ARG A 56 2.29 8.47 23.34
N LYS A 57 1.10 8.33 23.95
CA LYS A 57 0.77 7.16 24.77
C LYS A 57 0.61 5.91 23.90
N MET A 58 -0.01 6.07 22.72
CA MET A 58 -0.25 4.97 21.79
C MET A 58 1.03 4.48 21.11
N VAL A 59 1.96 5.39 20.78
CA VAL A 59 3.28 5.02 20.26
C VAL A 59 4.08 4.19 21.27
N ILE A 60 4.10 4.60 22.55
CA ILE A 60 4.80 3.85 23.61
C ILE A 60 4.16 2.47 23.81
N ASN A 61 2.84 2.39 23.86
CA ASN A 61 2.13 1.12 24.01
C ASN A 61 2.35 0.18 22.82
N ALA A 62 2.38 0.72 21.60
CA ALA A 62 2.61 -0.06 20.39
C ALA A 62 4.05 -0.60 20.32
N LEU A 63 5.06 0.19 20.75
CA LEU A 63 6.47 -0.24 20.82
C LEU A 63 6.72 -1.33 21.85
N ASN A 64 5.95 -1.36 22.94
CA ASN A 64 6.09 -2.36 24.00
C ASN A 64 5.24 -3.62 23.78
N ALA A 65 4.40 -3.67 22.75
CA ALA A 65 3.61 -4.84 22.40
C ALA A 65 4.49 -5.91 21.71
N PRO A 66 4.15 -7.22 21.80
CA PRO A 66 4.91 -8.28 21.16
C PRO A 66 4.66 -8.33 19.64
N VAL A 67 5.02 -7.26 18.93
CA VAL A 67 4.82 -7.12 17.48
C VAL A 67 6.12 -6.73 16.80
N LYS A 68 6.22 -7.04 15.50
CA LYS A 68 7.45 -6.81 14.74
C LYS A 68 7.50 -5.42 14.10
N LYS A 69 6.33 -4.83 13.80
CA LYS A 69 6.22 -3.51 13.16
C LYS A 69 5.02 -2.68 13.64
N ILE A 70 5.20 -1.36 13.60
CA ILE A 70 4.17 -0.36 13.90
C ILE A 70 4.08 0.58 12.70
N HIS A 71 2.86 0.81 12.22
CA HIS A 71 2.55 1.86 11.25
C HIS A 71 1.78 2.97 11.97
N GLY A 72 2.26 4.21 11.85
CA GLY A 72 1.64 5.43 12.39
C GLY A 72 1.02 6.31 11.32
#